data_AF-A0A7V0ITP9-F1
#
_entry.id   AF-A0A7V0ITP9-F1
#
_cell.length_a   1.000
_cell.length_b   1.000
_cell.length_c   1.000
_cell.angle_alpha   90.00
_cell.angle_beta   90.00
_cell.angle_gamma   90.00
#
_symmetry.space_group_name_H-M   'P 1'
#
loop_
_entity.id
_entity.type
_entity.pdbx_description
1 polymer ?
#
loop_
_entity_poly.entity_id
_entity_poly.type
_entity_poly.pdbx_seq_one_letter_code
_entity_poly.pdbx_strand_id
1 'polypeptide(L)'
;MTRSSNPWVLAALVVALLAGGFIGGIVTAISCSPNTCLPNVVAIALLSGIVTAIGVGVVAVLAVRSLGEWRTAGEQGTPLPEPGCETGEDG
;
A
#
# COMPACT_ATOMS: atom_id res chain seq x y z
N MET A 1 -7.94 12.53 21.60
CA MET A 1 -7.37 11.52 20.68
C MET A 1 -6.56 12.23 19.60
N THR A 2 -5.27 12.49 19.84
CA THR A 2 -4.37 13.00 18.80
C THR A 2 -3.67 11.79 18.18
N ARG A 3 -4.25 11.24 17.10
CA ARG A 3 -3.60 10.19 16.32
C ARG A 3 -2.34 10.81 15.71
N SER A 4 -1.15 10.33 16.07
CA SER A 4 0.05 10.78 15.38
C SER A 4 -0.06 10.26 13.93
N SER A 5 -0.02 11.18 12.98
CA SER A 5 -0.04 10.82 11.57
C SER A 5 1.26 10.09 11.27
N ASN A 6 1.21 8.81 10.92
CA ASN A 6 2.41 8.11 10.45
C ASN A 6 2.68 8.55 8.99
N PRO A 7 3.76 9.31 8.74
CA PRO A 7 4.01 9.88 7.42
C PRO A 7 4.26 8.80 6.35
N TRP A 8 4.72 7.62 6.75
CA TRP A 8 4.99 6.51 5.82
C TRP A 8 3.71 5.90 5.26
N VAL A 9 2.68 5.74 6.09
CA VAL A 9 1.37 5.25 5.62
C VAL A 9 0.73 6.27 4.69
N LEU A 10 0.84 7.56 5.02
CA LEU A 10 0.33 8.64 4.17
C LEU A 10 1.03 8.66 2.80
N ALA A 11 2.36 8.55 2.79
CA ALA A 11 3.14 8.51 1.56
C ALA A 11 2.73 7.34 0.67
N ALA A 12 2.59 6.13 1.24
CA ALA A 12 2.14 4.95 0.51
C ALA A 12 0.73 5.13 -0.09
N LEU A 13 -0.20 5.72 0.67
CA LEU A 13 -1.55 6.02 0.21
C LEU A 13 -1.58 7.01 -0.96
N VAL A 14 -0.80 8.09 -0.87
CA VAL A 14 -0.73 9.11 -1.92
C VAL A 14 -0.18 8.51 -3.21
N VAL A 15 0.90 7.75 -3.14
CA VAL A 15 1.50 7.08 -4.31
C VAL A 15 0.51 6.08 -4.91
N ALA A 16 -0.15 5.27 -4.07
CA ALA A 16 -1.13 4.30 -4.52
C ALA A 16 -2.34 4.95 -5.23
N LEU A 17 -2.85 6.06 -4.67
CA LEU A 17 -3.97 6.78 -5.23
C LEU A 17 -3.61 7.42 -6.58
N LEU A 18 -2.45 8.06 -6.67
CA LEU A 18 -1.95 8.65 -7.92
C LEU A 18 -1.72 7.60 -8.99
N ALA A 19 -1.05 6.50 -8.65
CA ALA A 19 -0.78 5.42 -9.59
C ALA A 19 -2.07 4.73 -10.07
N GLY A 20 -2.94 4.34 -9.14
CA GLY A 20 -4.20 3.67 -9.44
C GLY A 20 -5.14 4.54 -10.27
N GLY A 21 -5.21 5.85 -9.98
CA GLY A 21 -6.04 6.77 -10.74
C GLY A 21 -5.47 7.13 -12.10
N PHE A 22 -4.15 7.33 -12.20
CA PHE A 22 -3.48 7.60 -13.47
C PHE A 22 -3.63 6.43 -14.45
N ILE A 23 -3.38 5.21 -13.98
CA ILE A 23 -3.51 3.99 -14.79
C ILE A 23 -4.97 3.78 -15.20
N GLY A 24 -5.92 3.89 -14.26
CA GLY A 24 -7.35 3.73 -14.57
C GLY A 24 -7.86 4.76 -15.57
N GLY A 25 -7.40 6.01 -15.47
CA GLY A 25 -7.70 7.07 -16.43
C GLY A 25 -7.18 6.76 -17.84
N ILE A 26 -5.89 6.37 -17.97
CA ILE A 26 -5.29 6.02 -19.27
C ILE A 26 -6.00 4.83 -19.90
N VAL A 27 -6.22 3.75 -19.15
CA VAL A 27 -6.90 2.55 -19.67
C VAL A 27 -8.29 2.90 -20.18
N THR A 28 -9.02 3.73 -19.44
CA THR A 28 -10.36 4.19 -19.85
C THR A 28 -10.32 5.08 -21.08
N ALA A 29 -9.32 5.96 -21.18
CA ALA A 29 -9.13 6.86 -22.31
C ALA A 29 -8.80 6.08 -23.60
N ILE A 30 -7.99 5.02 -23.52
CA ILE A 30 -7.66 4.15 -24.66
C ILE A 30 -8.86 3.28 -25.04
N SER A 31 -9.67 2.88 -24.05
CA SER A 31 -10.86 2.05 -24.28
C SER A 31 -12.03 2.81 -24.94
N CYS A 32 -11.95 4.14 -25.04
CA CYS A 32 -12.98 4.98 -25.64
C CYS A 32 -12.48 5.63 -26.94
N SER A 33 -13.41 6.00 -27.83
CA SER A 33 -13.10 6.86 -28.97
C SER A 33 -12.57 8.22 -28.48
N PRO A 34 -11.55 8.81 -29.13
CA PRO A 34 -10.90 10.02 -28.65
C PRO A 34 -11.91 11.12 -28.30
N ASN A 35 -11.79 11.65 -27.09
CA ASN A 35 -12.58 12.78 -26.58
C ASN A 35 -14.10 12.57 -26.38
N THR A 36 -14.61 11.35 -26.51
CA THR A 36 -16.07 11.11 -26.36
C THR A 36 -16.52 10.78 -24.93
N CYS A 37 -15.62 10.31 -24.08
CA CYS A 37 -15.96 9.73 -22.77
C CYS A 37 -15.25 10.39 -21.58
N LEU A 38 -14.92 11.67 -21.69
CA LEU A 38 -14.25 12.43 -20.62
C LEU A 38 -14.85 12.25 -19.21
N PRO A 39 -16.20 12.27 -19.00
CA PRO A 39 -16.76 12.03 -17.67
C PRO A 39 -16.46 10.62 -17.13
N ASN A 40 -16.46 9.61 -18.00
CA ASN A 40 -16.16 8.23 -17.60
C ASN A 40 -14.68 8.06 -17.27
N VAL A 41 -13.78 8.72 -18.00
CA VAL A 41 -12.34 8.71 -17.70
C VAL A 41 -12.08 9.23 -16.30
N VAL A 42 -12.69 10.36 -15.93
CA VAL A 42 -12.55 10.94 -14.59
C VAL A 42 -13.17 10.03 -13.52
N ALA A 43 -14.36 9.48 -13.78
CA ALA A 43 -15.03 8.59 -12.83
C ALA A 43 -14.22 7.32 -12.55
N ILE A 44 -13.72 6.66 -13.59
CA ILE A 44 -12.91 5.44 -13.45
C ILE A 44 -11.57 5.77 -12.78
N ALA A 45 -10.90 6.86 -13.16
CA ALA A 45 -9.66 7.28 -12.52
C ALA A 45 -9.83 7.49 -11.00
N LEU A 46 -10.92 8.12 -10.57
CA LEU A 46 -11.18 8.30 -9.13
C LEU A 46 -11.50 6.96 -8.45
N LEU A 47 -12.37 6.14 -9.04
CA LEU A 47 -12.75 4.85 -8.47
C LEU A 47 -11.56 3.89 -8.35
N SER A 48 -10.75 3.76 -9.41
CA SER A 48 -9.57 2.88 -9.39
C SER A 48 -8.53 3.40 -8.40
N GLY A 49 -8.31 4.71 -8.34
CA GLY A 49 -7.42 5.36 -7.36
C GLY A 49 -7.83 5.05 -5.91
N ILE A 50 -9.11 5.21 -5.58
CA ILE A 50 -9.65 4.92 -4.24
C ILE A 50 -9.50 3.43 -3.89
N VAL A 51 -9.91 2.53 -4.79
CA VAL A 51 -9.81 1.08 -4.54
C VAL A 51 -8.36 0.65 -4.32
N THR A 52 -7.44 1.18 -5.13
CA THR A 52 -6.00 0.90 -5.00
C THR A 52 -5.47 1.44 -3.67
N ALA A 53 -5.84 2.66 -3.30
CA ALA A 53 -5.44 3.27 -2.04
C ALA A 53 -5.95 2.49 -0.82
N ILE A 54 -7.18 1.96 -0.86
CA ILE A 54 -7.72 1.12 0.22
C ILE A 54 -6.86 -0.13 0.39
N GLY A 55 -6.58 -0.86 -0.70
CA GLY A 55 -5.78 -2.07 -0.67
C GLY A 55 -4.37 -1.83 -0.11
N VAL A 56 -3.66 -0.85 -0.67
CA VAL A 56 -2.31 -0.49 -0.20
C VAL A 56 -2.34 0.04 1.23
N GLY A 57 -3.38 0.80 1.61
CA GLY A 57 -3.55 1.33 2.95
C GLY A 57 -3.60 0.26 4.03
N VAL A 58 -4.34 -0.82 3.78
CA VAL A 58 -4.41 -1.97 4.71
C VAL A 58 -3.02 -2.59 4.88
N VAL A 59 -2.34 -2.90 3.77
CA VAL A 59 -0.99 -3.50 3.80
C VAL A 59 0.01 -2.58 4.51
N ALA A 60 0.00 -1.29 4.21
CA ALA A 60 0.92 -0.32 4.80
C ALA A 60 0.72 -0.20 6.32
N VAL A 61 -0.55 -0.21 6.80
CA VAL A 61 -0.84 -0.19 8.24
C VAL A 61 -0.33 -1.46 8.92
N LEU A 62 -0.55 -2.63 8.31
CA LEU A 62 -0.06 -3.90 8.85
C LEU A 62 1.47 -3.95 8.89
N ALA A 63 2.14 -3.49 7.84
CA ALA A 63 3.60 -3.45 7.78
C ALA A 63 4.21 -2.48 8.81
N VAL A 64 3.61 -1.30 8.99
CA VAL A 64 4.06 -0.36 10.03
C VAL A 64 3.87 -0.95 11.42
N ARG A 65 2.78 -1.69 11.65
CA ARG A 65 2.53 -2.34 12.93
C ARG A 65 3.57 -3.44 13.20
N SER A 66 3.84 -4.29 12.22
CA SER A 66 4.85 -5.35 12.40
C SER A 66 6.23 -4.77 12.67
N LEU A 67 6.63 -3.71 11.96
CA LEU A 67 7.89 -3.00 12.22
C LEU A 67 7.93 -2.36 13.62
N GLY A 68 6.78 -1.89 14.12
CA GLY A 68 6.65 -1.40 15.49
C GLY A 68 6.91 -2.50 16.52
N GLU A 69 6.24 -3.65 16.36
CA GLU A 69 6.40 -4.82 17.22
C GLU A 69 7.85 -5.33 17.22
N TRP A 70 8.49 -5.39 16.04
CA TRP A 70 9.91 -5.75 15.90
C TRP A 70 10.85 -4.79 16.64
N ARG A 71 10.63 -3.47 16.54
CA ARG A 71 11.45 -2.48 17.25
C ARG A 71 11.31 -2.62 18.75
N THR A 72 10.08 -2.75 19.25
CA THR A 72 9.82 -2.91 20.69
C THR A 72 10.45 -4.20 21.23
N ALA A 73 10.43 -5.30 20.48
CA ALA A 73 11.12 -6.54 20.86
C ALA A 73 12.65 -6.37 20.94
N GLY A 74 13.25 -5.65 19.99
CA GLY A 74 14.69 -5.34 20.03
C GLY A 74 15.09 -4.46 21.22
N GLU A 75 14.28 -3.44 21.54
CA GLU A 75 14.50 -2.56 22.69
C GLU A 75 14.37 -3.28 24.04
N GLN A 76 13.51 -4.29 24.12
CA GLN A 76 13.28 -5.10 25.32
C GLN A 76 14.30 -6.23 25.49
N GLY A 77 15.23 -6.41 24.54
CA GLY A 77 16.22 -7.49 24.57
C GLY A 77 15.60 -8.89 24.44
N THR A 78 14.35 -8.99 23.98
CA THR A 78 13.77 -10.31 23.65
C THR A 78 14.54 -10.92 22.48
N PRO A 79 14.94 -12.21 22.56
CA PRO A 79 15.59 -12.89 21.45
C PRO A 79 14.69 -12.80 20.22
N LEU A 80 15.17 -12.10 19.20
CA LEU A 80 14.47 -12.04 17.92
C LEU A 80 14.58 -13.42 17.27
N PRO A 81 13.52 -13.93 16.63
CA PRO A 81 13.64 -15.14 15.84
C PRO A 81 14.74 -14.90 14.80
N GLU A 82 15.85 -15.62 14.93
CA GLU A 82 16.90 -15.60 13.92
C GLU A 82 16.28 -16.09 12.61
N PRO A 83 16.65 -15.52 11.45
CA PRO A 83 16.30 -16.13 10.18
C PRO A 83 16.76 -17.58 10.25
N GLY A 84 15.81 -18.52 10.27
CA GLY A 84 16.13 -19.93 10.26
C GLY A 84 16.91 -20.21 8.99
N CYS A 85 18.23 -20.25 9.08
CA CYS A 85 18.99 -21.13 8.23
C CYS A 85 18.55 -22.53 8.67
N GLU A 86 17.49 -23.04 8.05
CA GLU A 86 17.33 -24.48 7.95
C GLU A 86 18.53 -24.97 7.12
N THR A 87 19.70 -25.06 7.75
CA THR A 87 20.72 -26.00 7.32
C THR A 87 20.08 -27.35 7.55
N GLY A 88 19.79 -28.06 6.46
CA GLY A 88 19.29 -29.42 6.54
C GLY A 88 20.22 -30.26 7.41
N GLU A 89 19.76 -30.58 8.60
CA GLU A 89 20.28 -31.59 9.50
C GLU A 89 19.14 -31.75 10.50
N ASP A 90 18.25 -32.73 10.35
CA ASP A 90 18.51 -34.11 10.74
C ASP A 90 17.42 -35.11 10.25
N GLY A 91 17.78 -36.04 9.35
CA GLY A 91 16.99 -37.23 9.00
C GLY A 91 17.11 -37.72 7.56
#